data_AF-A0A7C1S5M0-F1
#
_entry.id   AF-A0A7C1S5M0-F1
#
_cell.length_a   1.000
_cell.length_b   1.000
_cell.length_c   1.000
_cell.angle_alpha   90.00
_cell.angle_beta   90.00
_cell.angle_gamma   90.00
#
_symmetry.space_group_name_H-M   'P 1'
#
loop_
_entity.id
_entity.type
_entity.pdbx_description
1 polymer ?
#
loop_
_entity_poly.entity_id
_entity_poly.type
_entity_poly.pdbx_seq_one_letter_code
_entity_poly.pdbx_strand_id
1 'polypeptide(L)'
;MKKYSVTIVLILFASHLSAQPTNSFPVYAGLLKIPNYEDSVSGNIEFLALKRIFDIQGIPYQIIINPTEISSFPTIFTAGSLLDSKIDTQIINLLYDYVEGGGVVVSTGQIGKHFYPLFGVTHYTPSRKRYRMHFSGTDQALKYINRPQESTISLGNGEEHLYDEVIWTHGYRVSKGTKPLAVFDDGSVAFCGSRYGRGKTYLLGVTYTDTVLLPQLGKDYEAQRKYVNAFEPSADVIMLILKAIYQAHTKPFIYLSPIPFAKTTALILTHDVDAQTSFVDSLKYADLEKKYGVTSTFFETTKTFVDAMDIDYYNIEDNKIAIKQLKRRGWDIGSHTVSHSRDFADITEGTPLESLKTYHPQNQKTVYGEVIVSKELLDRDIPGQKTISFRAGDLAFPFGLIGILEEAGYLYDSTFSANDVLSAFPFFAFKNRKIGSEVSKVIEIPVTLDDALDFLTEKSLDRAVKKWMEVATANMENEGITVLLVHPSDTRNKNYKLIAQEKLMNHILKVKGWIGNLTAFGEFIRYRNRIKLKVVQDQEKNLIIKTNTQQIHPMVGFVIGNLPKENITVIVKNNEGEDLPYRVIKEKTVFRIVSYQE
;
A
#
# COMPACT_ATOMS: atom_id res chain seq x y z
N MET A 1 0.93 52.85 -44.91
CA MET A 1 1.21 53.76 -43.77
C MET A 1 0.63 53.13 -42.51
N LYS A 2 1.51 52.71 -41.60
CA LYS A 2 1.21 51.91 -40.40
C LYS A 2 0.53 52.77 -39.33
N LYS A 3 -0.60 52.29 -38.78
CA LYS A 3 -1.20 52.80 -37.54
C LYS A 3 -0.53 52.08 -36.36
N TYR A 4 0.05 52.85 -35.44
CA TYR A 4 0.56 52.35 -34.16
C TYR A 4 -0.54 52.49 -33.10
N SER A 5 -0.95 51.36 -32.51
CA SER A 5 -1.75 51.34 -31.28
C SER A 5 -0.82 51.54 -30.09
N VAL A 6 -1.13 52.54 -29.26
CA VAL A 6 -0.46 52.79 -27.98
C VAL A 6 -1.14 51.93 -26.91
N THR A 7 -0.41 50.97 -26.37
CA THR A 7 -0.82 50.16 -25.21
C THR A 7 -0.57 50.97 -23.94
N ILE A 8 -1.64 51.27 -23.21
CA ILE A 8 -1.57 51.88 -21.87
C ILE A 8 -1.16 50.79 -20.88
N VAL A 9 0.02 50.95 -20.27
CA VAL A 9 0.47 50.13 -19.14
C VAL A 9 -0.04 50.78 -17.85
N LEU A 10 -1.01 50.16 -17.18
CA LEU A 10 -1.40 50.53 -15.82
C LEU A 10 -0.44 49.83 -14.84
N ILE A 11 0.49 50.59 -14.26
CA ILE A 11 1.31 50.15 -13.13
C ILE A 11 0.51 50.43 -11.85
N LEU A 12 -0.08 49.39 -11.26
CA LEU A 12 -0.69 49.45 -9.93
C LEU A 12 0.41 49.25 -8.87
N PHE A 13 0.78 50.32 -8.19
CA PHE A 13 1.56 50.27 -6.95
C PHE A 13 0.71 49.62 -5.85
N ALA A 14 1.02 48.39 -5.47
CA ALA A 14 0.46 47.75 -4.29
C ALA A 14 1.30 48.14 -3.07
N SER A 15 0.73 48.96 -2.19
CA SER A 15 1.23 49.21 -0.85
C SER A 15 1.28 47.91 -0.04
N HIS A 16 2.43 47.63 0.58
CA HIS A 16 2.56 46.57 1.58
C HIS A 16 1.76 46.93 2.83
N LEU A 17 0.48 46.54 2.84
CA LEU A 17 -0.27 46.32 4.06
C LEU A 17 0.16 44.97 4.61
N SER A 18 0.73 44.97 5.81
CA SER A 18 0.97 43.77 6.60
C SER A 18 -0.35 43.02 6.77
N ALA A 19 -0.47 41.87 6.11
CA ALA A 19 -1.62 40.99 6.29
C ALA A 19 -1.66 40.48 7.74
N GLN A 20 -2.74 40.76 8.44
CA GLN A 20 -3.12 40.00 9.64
C GLN A 20 -3.16 38.51 9.29
N PRO A 21 -2.82 37.59 10.22
CA PRO A 21 -2.87 36.17 9.94
C PRO A 21 -4.31 35.78 9.59
N THR A 22 -4.51 35.40 8.33
CA THR A 22 -5.79 34.95 7.81
C THR A 22 -6.06 33.55 8.36
N ASN A 23 -7.17 33.37 9.08
CA ASN A 23 -7.58 32.08 9.65
C ASN A 23 -7.88 31.08 8.52
N SER A 24 -6.85 30.34 8.09
CA SER A 24 -6.95 29.26 7.11
C SER A 24 -7.23 27.95 7.85
N PHE A 25 -8.24 27.18 7.43
CA PHE A 25 -8.60 25.93 8.11
C PHE A 25 -7.84 24.74 7.51
N PRO A 26 -7.11 23.95 8.32
CA PRO A 26 -6.38 22.80 7.83
C PRO A 26 -7.33 21.67 7.40
N VAL A 27 -6.99 21.03 6.27
CA VAL A 27 -7.78 19.95 5.66
C VAL A 27 -7.01 18.62 5.71
N TYR A 28 -6.48 18.30 6.88
CA TYR A 28 -5.67 17.11 7.13
C TYR A 28 -5.93 16.55 8.52
N ALA A 29 -5.59 15.27 8.72
CA ALA A 29 -5.82 14.60 9.99
C ALA A 29 -4.75 14.96 11.04
N GLY A 30 -5.14 14.94 12.31
CA GLY A 30 -4.20 15.00 13.43
C GLY A 30 -3.83 13.60 13.89
N LEU A 31 -2.52 13.29 13.95
CA LEU A 31 -2.04 12.06 14.60
C LEU A 31 -1.51 12.43 15.98
N LEU A 32 -2.22 11.98 17.02
CA LEU A 32 -1.82 12.18 18.40
C LEU A 32 -1.04 10.95 18.88
N LYS A 33 0.25 11.13 19.12
CA LYS A 33 1.04 10.12 19.84
C LYS A 33 0.71 10.25 21.32
N ILE A 34 0.14 9.20 21.90
CA ILE A 34 -0.23 9.22 23.32
C ILE A 34 1.04 9.09 24.18
N PRO A 35 1.36 10.09 25.03
CA PRO A 35 2.60 10.09 25.80
C PRO A 35 2.54 9.15 27.00
N ASN A 36 3.27 8.04 26.92
CA ASN A 36 4.00 7.38 28.02
C ASN A 36 4.89 6.25 27.46
N TYR A 37 5.54 6.60 26.36
CA TYR A 37 6.38 5.76 25.53
C TYR A 37 7.53 6.60 24.97
N GLU A 38 8.04 7.55 25.76
CA GLU A 38 9.43 7.96 25.56
C GLU A 38 10.26 6.71 25.94
N ASP A 39 10.92 6.13 24.94
CA ASP A 39 11.82 4.95 24.99
C ASP A 39 11.27 3.52 25.04
N SER A 40 9.97 3.29 25.11
CA SER A 40 9.48 1.91 24.98
C SER A 40 9.25 1.53 23.51
N VAL A 41 9.59 0.29 23.13
CA VAL A 41 9.57 -0.16 21.73
C VAL A 41 8.14 -0.21 21.15
N SER A 42 7.14 -0.68 21.90
CA SER A 42 5.78 -0.95 21.39
C SER A 42 4.92 0.28 20.99
N GLY A 43 4.95 1.40 21.72
CA GLY A 43 4.20 2.62 21.42
C GLY A 43 4.81 3.44 20.29
N ASN A 44 6.12 3.30 20.07
CA ASN A 44 6.76 3.77 18.84
C ASN A 44 6.29 2.93 17.63
N ILE A 45 6.07 1.62 17.82
CA ILE A 45 5.56 0.73 16.77
C ILE A 45 4.09 1.04 16.43
N GLU A 46 3.20 1.24 17.40
CA GLU A 46 1.79 1.55 17.11
C GLU A 46 1.65 2.89 16.37
N PHE A 47 2.49 3.87 16.71
CA PHE A 47 2.56 5.13 15.97
C PHE A 47 3.12 4.95 14.56
N LEU A 48 4.15 4.09 14.39
CA LEU A 48 4.65 3.70 13.07
C LEU A 48 3.56 3.03 12.23
N ALA A 49 2.75 2.15 12.82
CA ALA A 49 1.64 1.48 12.16
C ALA A 49 0.59 2.49 11.67
N LEU A 50 0.16 3.40 12.54
CA LEU A 50 -0.77 4.47 12.15
C LEU A 50 -0.21 5.33 11.02
N LYS A 51 1.07 5.75 11.13
CA LYS A 51 1.73 6.50 10.07
C LYS A 51 1.79 5.71 8.75
N ARG A 52 2.09 4.42 8.81
CA ARG A 52 2.12 3.51 7.65
C ARG A 52 0.77 3.48 6.94
N ILE A 53 -0.33 3.36 7.68
CA ILE A 53 -1.70 3.38 7.12
C ILE A 53 -1.94 4.69 6.36
N PHE A 54 -1.60 5.82 6.95
CA PHE A 54 -1.81 7.13 6.33
C PHE A 54 -0.93 7.34 5.10
N ASP A 55 0.34 6.92 5.16
CA ASP A 55 1.26 6.98 4.02
C ASP A 55 0.77 6.09 2.86
N ILE A 56 0.28 4.87 3.15
CA ILE A 56 -0.29 3.95 2.15
C ILE A 56 -1.54 4.57 1.52
N GLN A 57 -2.50 5.03 2.33
CA GLN A 57 -3.76 5.60 1.86
C GLN A 57 -3.61 7.04 1.30
N GLY A 58 -2.45 7.66 1.48
CA GLY A 58 -2.13 8.99 0.94
C GLY A 58 -2.82 10.13 1.67
N ILE A 59 -3.33 9.86 2.87
CA ILE A 59 -4.08 10.83 3.66
C ILE A 59 -3.08 11.83 4.23
N PRO A 60 -3.25 13.14 4.00
CA PRO A 60 -2.39 14.13 4.61
C PRO A 60 -2.64 14.19 6.11
N TYR A 61 -1.56 14.29 6.89
CA TYR A 61 -1.62 14.38 8.33
C TYR A 61 -0.54 15.30 8.90
N GLN A 62 -0.78 15.76 10.12
CA GLN A 62 0.22 16.41 10.97
C GLN A 62 0.34 15.63 12.29
N ILE A 63 1.58 15.44 12.73
CA ILE A 63 1.87 14.87 14.04
C ILE A 63 1.67 15.97 15.07
N ILE A 64 0.84 15.69 16.08
CA ILE A 64 0.55 16.64 17.15
C ILE A 64 1.62 16.46 18.22
N ILE A 65 2.48 17.47 18.33
CA ILE A 65 3.55 17.53 19.33
C ILE A 65 3.03 18.20 20.60
N ASN A 66 2.31 19.32 20.45
CA ASN A 66 1.63 19.99 21.55
C ASN A 66 0.15 19.58 21.56
N PRO A 67 -0.32 18.81 22.56
CA PRO A 67 -1.70 18.35 22.63
C PRO A 67 -2.73 19.48 22.53
N THR A 68 -2.42 20.70 22.98
CA THR A 68 -3.37 21.83 22.88
C THR A 68 -3.74 22.21 21.44
N GLU A 69 -2.96 21.77 20.45
CA GLU A 69 -3.23 22.00 19.03
C GLU A 69 -4.35 21.10 18.45
N ILE A 70 -4.87 20.11 19.20
CA ILE A 70 -5.87 19.16 18.68
C ILE A 70 -7.14 19.83 18.14
N SER A 71 -7.49 21.01 18.67
CA SER A 71 -8.64 21.81 18.24
C SER A 71 -8.52 22.32 16.80
N SER A 72 -7.30 22.33 16.24
CA SER A 72 -7.07 22.70 14.85
C SER A 72 -7.54 21.64 13.86
N PHE A 73 -7.84 20.42 14.31
CA PHE A 73 -8.07 19.28 13.42
C PHE A 73 -9.53 18.83 13.44
N PRO A 74 -10.13 18.52 12.28
CA PRO A 74 -11.48 17.94 12.23
C PRO A 74 -11.54 16.51 12.80
N THR A 75 -10.44 15.77 12.73
CA THR A 75 -10.36 14.38 13.19
C THR A 75 -8.98 14.07 13.74
N ILE A 76 -8.95 13.47 14.92
CA ILE A 76 -7.77 12.99 15.62
C ILE A 76 -7.75 11.46 15.62
N PHE A 77 -6.60 10.90 15.24
CA PHE A 77 -6.31 9.48 15.36
C PHE A 77 -5.23 9.32 16.43
N THR A 78 -5.50 8.52 17.45
CA THR A 78 -4.54 8.26 18.51
C THR A 78 -3.72 7.03 18.16
N ALA A 79 -2.41 7.06 18.42
CA ALA A 79 -1.59 5.86 18.45
C ALA A 79 -1.21 5.51 19.88
N GLY A 80 -1.45 4.25 20.25
CA GLY A 80 -1.19 3.71 21.58
C GLY A 80 -2.45 3.60 22.44
N SER A 81 -2.37 2.75 23.45
CA SER A 81 -3.48 2.48 24.37
C SER A 81 -3.76 3.65 25.30
N LEU A 82 -5.03 4.06 25.40
CA LEU A 82 -5.47 5.16 26.27
C LEU A 82 -5.66 4.68 27.72
N LEU A 83 -4.60 4.21 28.38
CA LEU A 83 -4.69 3.63 29.73
C LEU A 83 -4.62 4.69 30.83
N ASP A 84 -5.41 4.49 31.90
CA ASP A 84 -5.46 5.40 33.06
C ASP A 84 -4.08 5.57 33.71
N SER A 85 -3.29 4.49 33.78
CA SER A 85 -1.94 4.52 34.36
C SER A 85 -0.90 5.18 33.47
N LYS A 86 -1.26 5.54 32.24
CA LYS A 86 -0.33 6.00 31.19
C LYS A 86 -0.75 7.31 30.56
N ILE A 87 -1.71 8.05 31.13
CA ILE A 87 -2.16 9.31 30.56
C ILE A 87 -2.33 10.33 31.68
N ASP A 88 -1.79 11.53 31.46
CA ASP A 88 -2.03 12.67 32.34
C ASP A 88 -3.49 13.15 32.21
N THR A 89 -4.07 13.54 33.35
CA THR A 89 -5.41 14.14 33.45
C THR A 89 -5.60 15.30 32.48
N GLN A 90 -4.53 16.05 32.16
CA GLN A 90 -4.58 17.11 31.14
C GLN A 90 -5.00 16.59 29.76
N ILE A 91 -4.43 15.47 29.31
CA ILE A 91 -4.77 14.84 28.02
C ILE A 91 -6.17 14.27 28.05
N ILE A 92 -6.59 13.70 29.20
CA ILE A 92 -7.96 13.21 29.38
C ILE A 92 -8.94 14.36 29.14
N ASN A 93 -8.82 15.43 29.93
CA ASN A 93 -9.72 16.59 29.85
C ASN A 93 -9.72 17.20 28.45
N LEU A 94 -8.54 17.36 27.86
CA LEU A 94 -8.37 17.89 26.52
C LEU A 94 -9.13 17.05 25.46
N LEU A 95 -9.07 15.72 25.52
CA LEU A 95 -9.82 14.86 24.59
C LEU A 95 -11.33 14.93 24.83
N TYR A 96 -11.77 15.03 26.09
CA TYR A 96 -13.18 15.25 26.43
C TYR A 96 -13.69 16.58 25.87
N ASP A 97 -12.99 17.68 26.14
CA ASP A 97 -13.35 19.02 25.67
C ASP A 97 -13.40 19.08 24.13
N TYR A 98 -12.43 18.45 23.46
CA TYR A 98 -12.38 18.39 22.01
C TYR A 98 -13.58 17.67 21.40
N VAL A 99 -13.90 16.47 21.90
CA VAL A 99 -15.05 15.71 21.40
C VAL A 99 -16.35 16.41 21.77
N GLU A 100 -16.49 16.91 23.00
CA GLU A 100 -17.68 17.67 23.41
C GLU A 100 -17.91 18.89 22.51
N GLY A 101 -16.82 19.55 22.12
CA GLY A 101 -16.79 20.68 21.19
C GLY A 101 -17.30 20.37 19.78
N GLY A 102 -17.26 19.10 19.34
CA GLY A 102 -17.64 18.66 17.99
C GLY A 102 -16.56 17.84 17.27
N GLY A 103 -15.39 17.65 17.90
CA GLY A 103 -14.28 16.90 17.34
C GLY A 103 -14.55 15.41 17.18
N VAL A 104 -13.71 14.75 16.39
CA VAL A 104 -13.79 13.30 16.14
C VAL A 104 -12.51 12.61 16.58
N VAL A 105 -12.62 11.60 17.44
CA VAL A 105 -11.47 10.82 17.93
C VAL A 105 -11.61 9.36 17.52
N VAL A 106 -10.53 8.80 16.96
CA VAL A 106 -10.41 7.37 16.62
C VAL A 106 -9.27 6.76 17.44
N SER A 107 -9.57 5.66 18.12
CA SER A 107 -8.60 4.94 18.96
C SER A 107 -8.71 3.42 18.79
N THR A 108 -7.70 2.71 19.28
CA THR A 108 -7.50 1.26 19.12
C THR A 108 -7.13 0.57 20.43
N GLY A 109 -7.44 -0.71 20.50
CA GLY A 109 -6.99 -1.63 21.53
C GLY A 109 -7.50 -1.29 22.93
N GLN A 110 -6.63 -1.48 23.93
CA GLN A 110 -6.99 -1.32 25.32
C GLN A 110 -7.23 0.15 25.69
N ILE A 111 -8.30 0.44 26.44
CA ILE A 111 -8.57 1.77 27.00
C ILE A 111 -8.86 1.71 28.51
N GLY A 112 -8.50 2.78 29.21
CA GLY A 112 -8.70 3.00 30.64
C GLY A 112 -10.13 3.42 30.97
N LYS A 113 -10.51 3.24 32.24
CA LYS A 113 -11.86 3.51 32.75
C LYS A 113 -12.21 4.99 32.64
N HIS A 114 -11.24 5.90 32.70
CA HIS A 114 -11.51 7.33 32.52
C HIS A 114 -12.02 7.67 31.11
N PHE A 115 -11.76 6.83 30.11
CA PHE A 115 -12.23 7.02 28.73
C PHE A 115 -13.52 6.25 28.41
N TYR A 116 -14.03 5.43 29.33
CA TYR A 116 -15.23 4.62 29.12
C TYR A 116 -16.46 5.47 28.72
N PRO A 117 -16.79 6.58 29.42
CA PRO A 117 -17.87 7.46 29.00
C PRO A 117 -17.67 8.04 27.60
N LEU A 118 -16.44 8.49 27.28
CA LEU A 118 -16.11 9.12 26.00
C LEU A 118 -16.32 8.18 24.80
N PHE A 119 -15.93 6.91 24.93
CA PHE A 119 -16.13 5.90 23.89
C PHE A 119 -17.44 5.13 24.01
N GLY A 120 -18.25 5.43 25.04
CA GLY A 120 -19.52 4.76 25.29
C GLY A 120 -19.36 3.27 25.55
N VAL A 121 -18.32 2.88 26.30
CA VAL A 121 -18.10 1.50 26.76
C VAL A 121 -18.23 1.43 28.28
N THR A 122 -18.46 0.23 28.81
CA THR A 122 -18.51 0.00 30.27
C THR A 122 -17.42 -0.96 30.74
N HIS A 123 -16.88 -1.78 29.84
CA HIS A 123 -15.89 -2.81 30.12
C HIS A 123 -15.27 -3.33 28.81
N TYR A 124 -14.09 -3.95 28.88
CA TYR A 124 -13.53 -4.76 27.80
C TYR A 124 -12.96 -6.08 28.32
N THR A 125 -12.91 -7.09 27.47
CA THR A 125 -12.35 -8.41 27.77
C THR A 125 -11.25 -8.76 26.74
N PRO A 126 -9.98 -8.85 27.18
CA PRO A 126 -8.88 -9.24 26.30
C PRO A 126 -8.97 -10.73 25.92
N SER A 127 -8.61 -11.09 24.70
CA SER A 127 -8.56 -12.48 24.24
C SER A 127 -7.59 -12.64 23.08
N ARG A 128 -7.00 -13.84 22.97
CA ARG A 128 -6.22 -14.30 21.79
C ARG A 128 -6.91 -15.43 21.03
N LYS A 129 -8.17 -15.71 21.36
CA LYS A 129 -8.96 -16.83 20.80
C LYS A 129 -10.08 -16.36 19.86
N ARG A 130 -9.96 -15.15 19.30
CA ARG A 130 -10.89 -14.59 18.32
C ARG A 130 -10.19 -14.54 16.99
N TYR A 131 -10.72 -15.28 16.02
CA TYR A 131 -10.10 -15.46 14.70
C TYR A 131 -10.82 -14.64 13.64
N ARG A 132 -12.04 -14.17 13.93
CA ARG A 132 -12.85 -13.40 12.98
C ARG A 132 -13.40 -12.13 13.60
N MET A 133 -13.51 -11.10 12.77
CA MET A 133 -14.22 -9.85 13.09
C MET A 133 -15.22 -9.56 11.98
N HIS A 134 -16.49 -9.38 12.36
CA HIS A 134 -17.63 -9.25 11.46
C HIS A 134 -18.20 -7.84 11.51
N PHE A 135 -18.10 -7.12 10.40
CA PHE A 135 -18.61 -5.75 10.24
C PHE A 135 -20.07 -5.76 9.80
N SER A 136 -20.86 -4.83 10.33
CA SER A 136 -22.24 -4.66 9.91
C SER A 136 -22.77 -3.24 10.14
N GLY A 137 -23.80 -2.87 9.38
CA GLY A 137 -24.49 -1.60 9.48
C GLY A 137 -24.11 -0.59 8.41
N THR A 138 -24.65 0.62 8.54
CA THR A 138 -24.64 1.68 7.51
C THR A 138 -23.85 2.92 7.90
N ASP A 139 -23.00 2.82 8.94
CA ASP A 139 -22.17 3.96 9.33
C ASP A 139 -21.19 4.34 8.21
N GLN A 140 -20.91 5.63 8.04
CA GLN A 140 -20.00 6.10 6.99
C GLN A 140 -18.58 5.56 7.13
N ALA A 141 -18.18 5.15 8.35
CA ALA A 141 -16.92 4.45 8.60
C ALA A 141 -16.81 3.11 7.86
N LEU A 142 -17.94 2.51 7.46
CA LEU A 142 -17.99 1.20 6.78
C LEU A 142 -18.23 1.32 5.26
N LYS A 143 -18.07 2.50 4.66
CA LYS A 143 -18.47 2.71 3.25
C LYS A 143 -17.70 1.89 2.21
N TYR A 144 -16.51 1.40 2.56
CA TYR A 144 -15.70 0.51 1.70
C TYR A 144 -15.98 -0.98 1.98
N ILE A 145 -16.82 -1.30 2.96
CA ILE A 145 -17.17 -2.67 3.32
C ILE A 145 -18.38 -3.07 2.48
N ASN A 146 -18.11 -3.53 1.26
CA ASN A 146 -19.15 -3.82 0.26
C ASN A 146 -19.09 -5.26 -0.27
N ARG A 147 -18.07 -6.03 0.13
CA ARG A 147 -17.90 -7.45 -0.21
C ARG A 147 -17.97 -8.36 1.03
N PRO A 148 -18.30 -9.66 0.83
CA PRO A 148 -18.27 -10.64 1.92
C PRO A 148 -16.92 -10.72 2.63
N GLN A 149 -15.81 -10.67 1.88
CA GLN A 149 -14.45 -10.75 2.40
C GLN A 149 -14.02 -9.52 3.19
N GLU A 150 -14.69 -8.39 3.03
CA GLU A 150 -14.48 -7.18 3.83
C GLU A 150 -15.42 -7.14 5.04
N SER A 151 -16.63 -7.68 4.86
CA SER A 151 -17.64 -7.77 5.92
C SER A 151 -17.23 -8.75 7.02
N THR A 152 -16.29 -9.65 6.74
CA THR A 152 -15.65 -10.49 7.73
C THR A 152 -14.15 -10.49 7.45
N ILE A 153 -13.33 -10.05 8.40
CA ILE A 153 -11.87 -10.13 8.28
C ILE A 153 -11.31 -11.26 9.13
N SER A 154 -10.17 -11.78 8.71
CA SER A 154 -9.43 -12.82 9.40
C SER A 154 -8.35 -12.23 10.31
N LEU A 155 -8.23 -12.76 11.53
CA LEU A 155 -7.19 -12.41 12.51
C LEU A 155 -6.20 -13.56 12.76
N GLY A 156 -6.41 -14.69 12.08
CA GLY A 156 -5.63 -15.94 12.10
C GLY A 156 -6.42 -17.07 11.46
N ASN A 157 -5.85 -18.27 11.32
CA ASN A 157 -6.54 -19.42 10.73
C ASN A 157 -7.63 -19.97 11.66
N GLY A 158 -8.89 -19.63 11.40
CA GLY A 158 -10.04 -20.05 12.21
C GLY A 158 -10.76 -21.29 11.68
N GLU A 159 -10.43 -21.77 10.48
CA GLU A 159 -11.07 -22.94 9.89
C GLU A 159 -10.31 -24.21 10.26
N GLU A 160 -9.01 -24.25 10.00
CA GLU A 160 -8.14 -25.39 10.31
C GLU A 160 -7.59 -25.33 11.74
N HIS A 161 -7.74 -24.18 12.43
CA HIS A 161 -7.25 -23.96 13.79
C HIS A 161 -5.76 -24.35 13.96
N LEU A 162 -4.91 -23.85 13.06
CA LEU A 162 -3.47 -24.12 13.08
C LEU A 162 -2.76 -23.54 14.33
N TYR A 163 -3.39 -22.56 14.98
CA TYR A 163 -2.88 -21.89 16.17
C TYR A 163 -3.95 -21.83 17.24
N ASP A 164 -3.60 -22.15 18.50
CA ASP A 164 -4.50 -22.01 19.67
C ASP A 164 -4.71 -20.55 20.10
N GLU A 165 -3.79 -19.67 19.72
CA GLU A 165 -3.79 -18.26 20.05
C GLU A 165 -3.25 -17.42 18.89
N VAL A 166 -3.92 -16.30 18.61
CA VAL A 166 -3.55 -15.33 17.58
C VAL A 166 -3.14 -13.99 18.19
N ILE A 167 -3.42 -12.88 17.52
CA ILE A 167 -3.21 -11.52 18.03
C ILE A 167 -4.07 -11.20 19.26
N TRP A 168 -3.67 -10.18 20.02
CA TRP A 168 -4.49 -9.67 21.12
C TRP A 168 -5.67 -8.85 20.59
N THR A 169 -6.85 -9.14 21.13
CA THR A 169 -8.09 -8.43 20.83
C THR A 169 -8.80 -8.00 22.11
N HIS A 170 -9.59 -6.94 22.05
CA HIS A 170 -10.29 -6.32 23.17
C HIS A 170 -11.77 -6.19 22.85
N GLY A 171 -12.57 -7.15 23.30
CA GLY A 171 -14.01 -7.17 23.08
C GLY A 171 -14.72 -6.28 24.08
N TYR A 172 -15.51 -5.31 23.62
CA TYR A 172 -16.16 -4.32 24.47
C TYR A 172 -17.58 -4.71 24.87
N ARG A 173 -17.97 -4.31 26.08
CA ARG A 173 -19.37 -4.07 26.44
C ARG A 173 -19.68 -2.59 26.25
N VAL A 174 -20.69 -2.30 25.45
CA VAL A 174 -21.06 -0.94 25.09
C VAL A 174 -22.24 -0.43 25.93
N SER A 175 -22.23 0.87 26.20
CA SER A 175 -23.31 1.59 26.88
C SER A 175 -24.53 1.77 25.97
N LYS A 176 -25.69 2.05 26.56
CA LYS A 176 -26.91 2.39 25.80
C LYS A 176 -26.65 3.62 24.91
N GLY A 177 -26.98 3.52 23.62
CA GLY A 177 -26.79 4.60 22.65
C GLY A 177 -25.48 4.53 21.86
N THR A 178 -24.52 3.71 22.28
CA THR A 178 -23.32 3.37 21.49
C THR A 178 -23.70 2.39 20.39
N LYS A 179 -23.21 2.64 19.17
CA LYS A 179 -23.50 1.80 18.01
C LYS A 179 -22.37 0.77 17.82
N PRO A 180 -22.62 -0.54 17.98
CA PRO A 180 -21.68 -1.55 17.50
C PRO A 180 -21.63 -1.52 15.97
N LEU A 181 -20.43 -1.57 15.43
CA LEU A 181 -20.11 -1.54 13.99
C LEU A 181 -19.42 -2.83 13.55
N ALA A 182 -18.82 -3.57 14.48
CA ALA A 182 -18.36 -4.93 14.28
C ALA A 182 -18.40 -5.73 15.58
N VAL A 183 -18.44 -7.06 15.45
CA VAL A 183 -18.35 -8.03 16.56
C VAL A 183 -17.27 -9.07 16.28
N PHE A 184 -16.67 -9.60 17.32
CA PHE A 184 -15.85 -10.81 17.21
C PHE A 184 -16.74 -12.06 17.10
N ASP A 185 -16.14 -13.19 16.73
CA ASP A 185 -16.78 -14.51 16.71
C ASP A 185 -17.39 -14.95 18.06
N ASP A 186 -16.83 -14.50 19.18
CA ASP A 186 -17.40 -14.69 20.53
C ASP A 186 -18.60 -13.78 20.86
N GLY A 187 -19.01 -12.93 19.91
CA GLY A 187 -20.14 -12.00 20.04
C GLY A 187 -19.84 -10.70 20.78
N SER A 188 -18.63 -10.51 21.31
CA SER A 188 -18.23 -9.25 21.93
C SER A 188 -18.02 -8.15 20.89
N VAL A 189 -18.23 -6.88 21.26
CA VAL A 189 -18.12 -5.76 20.30
C VAL A 189 -16.66 -5.51 19.94
N ALA A 190 -16.34 -5.57 18.66
CA ALA A 190 -14.98 -5.40 18.12
C ALA A 190 -14.73 -3.99 17.60
N PHE A 191 -15.77 -3.29 17.15
CA PHE A 191 -15.67 -1.90 16.71
C PHE A 191 -16.96 -1.18 17.07
N CYS A 192 -16.87 0.02 17.65
CA CYS A 192 -18.04 0.81 17.97
C CYS A 192 -17.84 2.29 17.70
N GLY A 193 -18.96 2.98 17.46
CA GLY A 193 -19.03 4.43 17.40
C GLY A 193 -19.94 4.98 18.49
N SER A 194 -19.51 6.03 19.19
CA SER A 194 -20.29 6.72 20.21
C SER A 194 -20.38 8.22 19.92
N ARG A 195 -21.38 8.87 20.51
CA ARG A 195 -21.49 10.34 20.54
C ARG A 195 -21.23 10.82 21.95
N TYR A 196 -20.47 11.90 22.06
CA TYR A 196 -20.23 12.59 23.32
C TYR A 196 -20.29 14.10 23.05
N GLY A 197 -21.15 14.83 23.76
CA GLY A 197 -21.48 16.21 23.42
C GLY A 197 -21.88 16.36 21.95
N ARG A 198 -21.21 17.24 21.21
CA ARG A 198 -21.45 17.46 19.77
C ARG A 198 -20.62 16.56 18.85
N GLY A 199 -19.58 15.91 19.38
CA GLY A 199 -18.62 15.13 18.60
C GLY A 199 -18.96 13.65 18.47
N LYS A 200 -17.97 12.90 17.97
CA LYS A 200 -18.08 11.46 17.74
C LYS A 200 -16.78 10.75 18.09
N THR A 201 -16.87 9.56 18.65
CA THR A 201 -15.71 8.70 18.88
C THR A 201 -15.87 7.36 18.18
N TYR A 202 -14.73 6.75 17.85
CA TYR A 202 -14.63 5.41 17.29
C TYR A 202 -13.55 4.63 18.04
N LEU A 203 -13.86 3.38 18.39
CA LEU A 203 -12.96 2.51 19.13
C LEU A 203 -12.92 1.10 18.51
N LEU A 204 -11.74 0.68 18.06
CA LEU A 204 -11.47 -0.66 17.55
C LEU A 204 -10.80 -1.52 18.61
N GLY A 205 -11.24 -2.78 18.74
CA GLY A 205 -10.73 -3.77 19.69
C GLY A 205 -9.39 -4.40 19.30
N VAL A 206 -8.83 -4.01 18.17
CA VAL A 206 -7.56 -4.48 17.61
C VAL A 206 -6.59 -3.31 17.47
N THR A 207 -5.28 -3.59 17.49
CA THR A 207 -4.24 -2.56 17.31
C THR A 207 -3.85 -2.43 15.84
N TYR A 208 -3.34 -1.26 15.43
CA TYR A 208 -2.83 -1.07 14.07
C TYR A 208 -1.60 -1.95 13.81
N THR A 209 -0.77 -2.15 14.83
CA THR A 209 0.41 -3.02 14.76
C THR A 209 0.03 -4.43 14.39
N ASP A 210 -0.94 -5.01 15.11
CA ASP A 210 -1.32 -6.42 14.95
C ASP A 210 -2.07 -6.68 13.64
N THR A 211 -2.84 -5.71 13.13
CA THR A 211 -3.65 -5.90 11.93
C THR A 211 -3.02 -5.40 10.64
N VAL A 212 -1.94 -4.60 10.71
CA VAL A 212 -1.29 -4.04 9.51
C VAL A 212 0.18 -4.39 9.46
N LEU A 213 0.96 -4.09 10.51
CA LEU A 213 2.40 -4.35 10.46
C LEU A 213 2.73 -5.83 10.57
N LEU A 214 2.01 -6.59 11.39
CA LEU A 214 2.29 -8.00 11.58
C LEU A 214 1.99 -8.84 10.33
N PRO A 215 0.85 -8.67 9.62
CA PRO A 215 0.63 -9.31 8.32
C PRO A 215 1.68 -8.92 7.28
N GLN A 216 2.13 -7.67 7.24
CA GLN A 216 3.21 -7.21 6.34
C GLN A 216 4.58 -7.89 6.57
N LEU A 217 4.71 -8.69 7.62
CA LEU A 217 5.87 -9.55 7.88
C LEU A 217 5.66 -11.02 7.47
N GLY A 218 4.50 -11.35 6.90
CA GLY A 218 4.01 -12.73 6.73
C GLY A 218 3.89 -13.45 8.08
N LYS A 219 3.32 -12.77 9.07
CA LYS A 219 3.12 -13.27 10.46
C LYS A 219 1.66 -13.13 10.88
N ASP A 220 0.75 -13.38 9.95
CA ASP A 220 -0.68 -13.21 10.10
C ASP A 220 -1.39 -14.40 10.76
N TYR A 221 -0.65 -15.43 11.18
CA TYR A 221 -1.18 -16.69 11.72
C TYR A 221 -1.99 -17.49 10.70
N GLU A 222 -1.52 -17.50 9.44
CA GLU A 222 -2.18 -18.20 8.34
C GLU A 222 -3.65 -17.74 8.17
N ALA A 223 -3.88 -16.43 8.31
CA ALA A 223 -5.21 -15.85 8.33
C ALA A 223 -5.88 -15.84 6.94
N GLN A 224 -5.06 -15.91 5.89
CA GLN A 224 -5.48 -15.90 4.51
C GLN A 224 -6.37 -17.12 4.19
N ARG A 225 -7.53 -16.87 3.55
CA ARG A 225 -8.44 -17.95 3.16
C ARG A 225 -7.91 -18.78 2.00
N LYS A 226 -7.00 -18.19 1.22
CA LYS A 226 -6.28 -18.81 0.10
C LYS A 226 -4.93 -18.13 -0.04
N TYR A 227 -3.92 -18.90 -0.39
CA TYR A 227 -2.57 -18.38 -0.59
C TYR A 227 -2.45 -17.36 -1.73
N VAL A 228 -3.13 -17.54 -2.87
CA VAL A 228 -3.08 -16.63 -4.03
C VAL A 228 -4.39 -16.73 -4.85
N ASN A 229 -4.55 -15.89 -5.89
CA ASN A 229 -5.71 -15.93 -6.80
C ASN A 229 -7.07 -15.69 -6.12
N ALA A 230 -7.05 -14.99 -4.99
CA ALA A 230 -8.24 -14.62 -4.23
C ALA A 230 -8.16 -13.18 -3.75
N PHE A 231 -9.29 -12.64 -3.33
CA PHE A 231 -9.38 -11.33 -2.72
C PHE A 231 -9.37 -11.51 -1.21
N GLU A 232 -8.29 -11.09 -0.55
CA GLU A 232 -8.10 -11.22 0.91
C GLU A 232 -7.72 -9.85 1.53
N PRO A 233 -8.71 -9.03 1.91
CA PRO A 233 -8.51 -7.62 2.26
C PRO A 233 -8.40 -7.38 3.77
N SER A 234 -8.04 -8.39 4.57
CA SER A 234 -8.20 -8.31 6.03
C SER A 234 -7.41 -7.15 6.68
N ALA A 235 -6.18 -6.87 6.22
CA ALA A 235 -5.44 -5.67 6.64
C ALA A 235 -5.94 -4.39 5.94
N ASP A 236 -6.35 -4.50 4.67
CA ASP A 236 -6.90 -3.39 3.88
C ASP A 236 -8.13 -2.77 4.53
N VAL A 237 -9.03 -3.58 5.08
CA VAL A 237 -10.25 -3.12 5.76
C VAL A 237 -9.95 -2.15 6.89
N ILE A 238 -8.92 -2.41 7.70
CA ILE A 238 -8.53 -1.50 8.79
C ILE A 238 -8.06 -0.16 8.22
N MET A 239 -7.25 -0.19 7.16
CA MET A 239 -6.79 1.03 6.48
C MET A 239 -7.96 1.82 5.87
N LEU A 240 -8.91 1.12 5.26
CA LEU A 240 -10.07 1.70 4.57
C LEU A 240 -11.09 2.27 5.56
N ILE A 241 -11.25 1.69 6.75
CA ILE A 241 -12.08 2.27 7.82
C ILE A 241 -11.50 3.63 8.26
N LEU A 242 -10.19 3.72 8.48
CA LEU A 242 -9.53 4.98 8.84
C LEU A 242 -9.71 6.04 7.73
N LYS A 243 -9.51 5.64 6.47
CA LYS A 243 -9.79 6.49 5.30
C LYS A 243 -11.25 6.93 5.25
N ALA A 244 -12.19 6.04 5.51
CA ALA A 244 -13.62 6.34 5.51
C ALA A 244 -14.01 7.35 6.60
N ILE A 245 -13.46 7.19 7.82
CA ILE A 245 -13.68 8.13 8.93
C ILE A 245 -13.11 9.50 8.57
N TYR A 246 -11.87 9.57 8.06
CA TYR A 246 -11.26 10.82 7.60
C TYR A 246 -12.15 11.52 6.56
N GLN A 247 -12.60 10.79 5.54
CA GLN A 247 -13.44 11.34 4.47
C GLN A 247 -14.85 11.76 4.94
N ALA A 248 -15.37 11.15 5.99
CA ALA A 248 -16.67 11.50 6.55
C ALA A 248 -16.65 12.81 7.35
N HIS A 249 -15.53 13.07 8.05
CA HIS A 249 -15.41 14.13 9.05
C HIS A 249 -14.45 15.27 8.65
N THR A 250 -13.71 15.14 7.55
CA THR A 250 -12.93 16.22 6.95
C THR A 250 -13.61 16.70 5.66
N LYS A 251 -13.97 17.98 5.60
CA LYS A 251 -14.74 18.58 4.49
C LYS A 251 -14.14 19.91 4.04
N PRO A 252 -13.71 20.04 2.77
CA PRO A 252 -13.52 18.94 1.80
C PRO A 252 -12.49 17.92 2.32
N PHE A 253 -12.36 16.75 1.69
CA PHE A 253 -11.22 15.86 1.98
C PHE A 253 -10.31 15.79 0.76
N ILE A 254 -9.03 15.47 1.00
CA ILE A 254 -8.05 15.26 -0.05
C ILE A 254 -7.08 14.14 0.34
N TYR A 255 -6.64 13.35 -0.62
CA TYR A 255 -5.54 12.40 -0.44
C TYR A 255 -4.77 12.19 -1.74
N LEU A 256 -3.52 11.73 -1.63
CA LEU A 256 -2.71 11.28 -2.76
C LEU A 256 -3.25 9.93 -3.25
N SER A 257 -3.64 9.87 -4.52
CA SER A 257 -4.11 8.62 -5.14
C SER A 257 -3.09 7.50 -4.93
N PRO A 258 -3.50 6.29 -4.50
CA PRO A 258 -2.61 5.14 -4.41
C PRO A 258 -2.27 4.54 -5.77
N ILE A 259 -2.90 5.01 -6.85
CA ILE A 259 -2.75 4.51 -8.22
C ILE A 259 -2.23 5.61 -9.17
N PRO A 260 -1.32 5.29 -10.13
CA PRO A 260 -0.83 6.22 -11.14
C PRO A 260 -1.95 6.98 -11.86
N PHE A 261 -1.67 8.24 -12.21
CA PHE A 261 -2.58 9.14 -12.92
C PHE A 261 -3.96 9.27 -12.27
N ALA A 262 -3.99 9.12 -10.94
CA ALA A 262 -5.21 9.09 -10.14
C ALA A 262 -6.26 8.09 -10.63
N LYS A 263 -5.89 6.96 -11.25
CA LYS A 263 -6.87 5.91 -11.63
C LYS A 263 -7.42 5.20 -10.38
N THR A 264 -8.34 4.27 -10.59
CA THR A 264 -8.96 3.46 -9.52
C THR A 264 -8.30 2.09 -9.35
N THR A 265 -7.47 1.64 -10.28
CA THR A 265 -6.73 0.38 -10.16
C THR A 265 -5.52 0.34 -11.08
N ALA A 266 -4.57 -0.52 -10.75
CA ALA A 266 -3.40 -0.84 -11.55
C ALA A 266 -3.26 -2.36 -11.72
N LEU A 267 -2.96 -2.80 -12.94
CA LEU A 267 -2.45 -4.13 -13.23
C LEU A 267 -0.95 -4.04 -13.49
N ILE A 268 -0.17 -4.69 -12.64
CA ILE A 268 1.27 -4.78 -12.78
C ILE A 268 1.58 -6.14 -13.39
N LEU A 269 2.20 -6.14 -14.56
CA LEU A 269 2.53 -7.35 -15.31
C LEU A 269 3.94 -7.80 -14.94
N THR A 270 4.07 -9.06 -14.51
CA THR A 270 5.34 -9.68 -14.17
C THR A 270 5.40 -11.12 -14.67
N HIS A 271 6.61 -11.59 -14.97
CA HIS A 271 6.86 -12.93 -15.48
C HIS A 271 8.04 -13.56 -14.77
N ASP A 272 7.88 -14.79 -14.30
CA ASP A 272 8.96 -15.55 -13.66
C ASP A 272 9.60 -16.45 -14.71
N VAL A 273 10.86 -16.17 -15.03
CA VAL A 273 11.62 -16.82 -16.11
C VAL A 273 12.57 -17.84 -15.48
N ASP A 274 12.00 -18.97 -15.13
CA ASP A 274 12.59 -19.99 -14.24
C ASP A 274 12.67 -21.40 -14.86
N ALA A 275 12.29 -21.54 -16.14
CA ALA A 275 12.35 -22.81 -16.86
C ALA A 275 13.10 -22.68 -18.19
N GLN A 276 13.66 -23.80 -18.68
CA GLN A 276 14.48 -23.84 -19.89
C GLN A 276 13.86 -23.11 -21.08
N THR A 277 12.55 -23.28 -21.28
CA THR A 277 11.84 -22.71 -22.43
C THR A 277 11.37 -21.27 -22.20
N SER A 278 11.29 -20.82 -20.95
CA SER A 278 10.67 -19.55 -20.56
C SER A 278 11.37 -18.35 -21.17
N PHE A 279 12.70 -18.33 -21.20
CA PHE A 279 13.49 -17.18 -21.69
C PHE A 279 13.14 -16.76 -23.13
N VAL A 280 13.12 -17.73 -24.06
CA VAL A 280 12.78 -17.44 -25.45
C VAL A 280 11.29 -17.16 -25.60
N ASP A 281 10.44 -17.87 -24.85
CA ASP A 281 8.99 -17.71 -24.88
C ASP A 281 8.54 -16.35 -24.29
N SER A 282 9.32 -15.73 -23.39
CA SER A 282 9.11 -14.36 -22.90
C SER A 282 8.96 -13.33 -24.02
N LEU A 283 9.61 -13.55 -25.17
CA LEU A 283 9.48 -12.66 -26.33
C LEU A 283 8.04 -12.62 -26.88
N LYS A 284 7.25 -13.69 -26.72
CA LYS A 284 5.84 -13.73 -27.15
C LYS A 284 4.96 -12.86 -26.26
N TYR A 285 5.23 -12.83 -24.95
CA TYR A 285 4.53 -11.94 -24.02
C TYR A 285 4.88 -10.48 -24.32
N ALA A 286 6.16 -10.18 -24.57
CA ALA A 286 6.56 -8.85 -25.01
C ALA A 286 5.89 -8.44 -26.34
N ASP A 287 5.68 -9.38 -27.28
CA ASP A 287 4.94 -9.10 -28.53
C ASP A 287 3.45 -8.83 -28.29
N LEU A 288 2.81 -9.59 -27.38
CA LEU A 288 1.43 -9.35 -26.97
C LEU A 288 1.28 -7.98 -26.32
N GLU A 289 2.08 -7.69 -25.30
CA GLU A 289 2.03 -6.45 -24.51
C GLU A 289 2.31 -5.21 -25.38
N LYS A 290 3.22 -5.32 -26.34
CA LYS A 290 3.50 -4.25 -27.32
C LYS A 290 2.25 -3.83 -28.09
N LYS A 291 1.35 -4.76 -28.44
CA LYS A 291 0.09 -4.45 -29.15
C LYS A 291 -0.83 -3.55 -28.33
N TYR A 292 -0.69 -3.57 -27.01
CA TYR A 292 -1.46 -2.76 -26.06
C TYR A 292 -0.70 -1.51 -25.59
N GLY A 293 0.53 -1.30 -26.03
CA GLY A 293 1.36 -0.16 -25.63
C GLY A 293 1.81 -0.21 -24.16
N VAL A 294 1.91 -1.41 -23.59
CA VAL A 294 2.31 -1.64 -22.18
C VAL A 294 3.59 -2.47 -22.12
N THR A 295 4.23 -2.49 -20.96
CA THR A 295 5.41 -3.33 -20.68
C THR A 295 5.23 -4.07 -19.36
N SER A 296 5.98 -5.16 -19.18
CA SER A 296 6.05 -5.97 -17.96
C SER A 296 7.48 -6.02 -17.41
N THR A 297 7.63 -6.62 -16.23
CA THR A 297 8.93 -7.00 -15.65
C THR A 297 9.16 -8.50 -15.81
N PHE A 298 10.27 -8.90 -16.43
CA PHE A 298 10.72 -10.29 -16.47
C PHE A 298 11.75 -10.52 -15.37
N PHE A 299 11.42 -11.39 -14.41
CA PHE A 299 12.30 -11.82 -13.34
C PHE A 299 13.11 -13.02 -13.83
N GLU A 300 14.39 -12.79 -14.11
CA GLU A 300 15.28 -13.78 -14.75
C GLU A 300 16.01 -14.61 -13.70
N THR A 301 15.84 -15.93 -13.74
CA THR A 301 16.65 -16.85 -12.92
C THR A 301 18.03 -16.98 -13.52
N THR A 302 19.07 -16.72 -12.72
CA THR A 302 20.46 -16.63 -13.20
C THR A 302 21.27 -17.91 -12.93
N LYS A 303 20.61 -19.06 -12.99
CA LYS A 303 21.24 -20.37 -12.71
C LYS A 303 22.33 -20.68 -13.73
N THR A 304 23.57 -20.82 -13.25
CA THR A 304 24.79 -21.07 -14.05
C THR A 304 25.41 -22.45 -13.80
N PHE A 305 24.65 -23.37 -13.22
CA PHE A 305 25.12 -24.70 -12.84
C PHE A 305 24.00 -25.73 -12.91
N VAL A 306 24.39 -27.01 -12.94
CA VAL A 306 23.47 -28.15 -12.90
C VAL A 306 23.43 -28.70 -11.48
N ASP A 307 22.22 -29.04 -11.01
CA ASP A 307 21.99 -29.78 -9.78
C ASP A 307 20.84 -30.79 -9.96
N ALA A 308 20.36 -31.38 -8.86
CA ALA A 308 19.28 -32.36 -8.92
C ALA A 308 17.90 -31.76 -9.25
N MET A 309 17.72 -30.44 -9.07
CA MET A 309 16.50 -29.75 -9.43
C MET A 309 16.49 -29.40 -10.90
N ASP A 310 17.62 -28.89 -11.41
CA ASP A 310 17.65 -28.29 -12.73
C ASP A 310 19.00 -28.11 -13.42
N ILE A 311 18.97 -27.62 -14.65
CA ILE A 311 20.13 -27.33 -15.50
C ILE A 311 20.60 -25.87 -15.43
N ASP A 312 21.73 -25.60 -16.08
CA ASP A 312 22.23 -24.24 -16.35
C ASP A 312 21.38 -23.56 -17.43
N TYR A 313 20.43 -22.74 -16.99
CA TYR A 313 19.56 -21.97 -17.88
C TYR A 313 20.23 -20.73 -18.43
N TYR A 314 21.04 -20.07 -17.61
CA TYR A 314 21.50 -18.72 -17.90
C TYR A 314 22.59 -18.71 -18.96
N ASN A 315 23.43 -19.75 -19.05
CA ASN A 315 24.50 -19.82 -20.06
C ASN A 315 24.07 -20.34 -21.43
N ILE A 316 22.81 -20.70 -21.62
CA ILE A 316 22.26 -21.03 -22.94
C ILE A 316 22.26 -19.75 -23.79
N GLU A 317 22.93 -19.79 -24.96
CA GLU A 317 23.12 -18.59 -25.79
C GLU A 317 21.79 -17.97 -26.25
N ASP A 318 20.82 -18.79 -26.67
CA ASP A 318 19.49 -18.33 -27.07
C ASP A 318 18.77 -17.60 -25.92
N ASN A 319 18.94 -18.07 -24.68
CA ASN A 319 18.36 -17.42 -23.51
C ASN A 319 19.00 -16.03 -23.29
N LYS A 320 20.33 -15.94 -23.35
CA LYS A 320 21.05 -14.66 -23.26
C LYS A 320 20.63 -13.68 -24.36
N ILE A 321 20.43 -14.17 -25.59
CA ILE A 321 19.94 -13.36 -26.71
C ILE A 321 18.53 -12.84 -26.43
N ALA A 322 17.64 -13.69 -25.93
CA ALA A 322 16.26 -13.32 -25.61
C ALA A 322 16.19 -12.24 -24.52
N ILE A 323 16.91 -12.40 -23.40
CA ILE A 323 16.94 -11.41 -22.31
C ILE A 323 17.46 -10.05 -22.82
N LYS A 324 18.57 -10.06 -23.58
CA LYS A 324 19.11 -8.82 -24.21
C LYS A 324 18.12 -8.21 -25.19
N GLN A 325 17.32 -9.01 -25.89
CA GLN A 325 16.29 -8.51 -26.79
C GLN A 325 15.12 -7.87 -26.03
N LEU A 326 14.66 -8.46 -24.92
CA LEU A 326 13.64 -7.85 -24.04
C LEU A 326 14.08 -6.47 -23.58
N LYS A 327 15.31 -6.35 -23.04
CA LYS A 327 15.85 -5.06 -22.60
C LYS A 327 15.94 -4.05 -23.72
N ARG A 328 16.50 -4.43 -24.88
CA ARG A 328 16.61 -3.53 -26.06
C ARG A 328 15.25 -3.04 -26.55
N ARG A 329 14.20 -3.83 -26.36
CA ARG A 329 12.82 -3.46 -26.72
C ARG A 329 12.14 -2.56 -25.70
N GLY A 330 12.74 -2.34 -24.53
CA GLY A 330 12.22 -1.46 -23.48
C GLY A 330 11.45 -2.16 -22.35
N TRP A 331 11.53 -3.49 -22.26
CA TRP A 331 10.96 -4.22 -21.14
C TRP A 331 11.86 -4.15 -19.91
N ASP A 332 11.24 -4.26 -18.74
CA ASP A 332 11.93 -4.24 -17.46
C ASP A 332 12.47 -5.63 -17.13
N ILE A 333 13.67 -5.67 -16.54
CA ILE A 333 14.37 -6.91 -16.19
C ILE A 333 14.69 -6.86 -14.69
N GLY A 334 14.20 -7.86 -13.97
CA GLY A 334 14.43 -8.09 -12.54
C GLY A 334 15.22 -9.37 -12.28
N SER A 335 15.67 -9.52 -11.05
CA SER A 335 16.42 -10.69 -10.56
C SER A 335 15.49 -11.73 -9.93
N HIS A 336 15.71 -13.01 -10.24
CA HIS A 336 14.92 -14.14 -9.71
C HIS A 336 15.77 -15.24 -9.06
N THR A 337 16.66 -14.86 -8.15
CA THR A 337 17.67 -15.72 -7.51
C THR A 337 18.63 -16.40 -8.52
N VAL A 338 19.65 -17.08 -8.01
CA VAL A 338 20.60 -17.88 -8.81
C VAL A 338 20.13 -19.33 -8.87
N SER A 339 19.90 -19.99 -7.74
CA SER A 339 19.67 -21.44 -7.71
C SER A 339 18.22 -21.87 -7.86
N HIS A 340 17.27 -20.95 -7.60
CA HIS A 340 15.84 -21.23 -7.46
C HIS A 340 15.58 -22.37 -6.45
N SER A 341 16.21 -22.27 -5.27
CA SER A 341 16.16 -23.29 -4.23
C SER A 341 14.85 -23.26 -3.45
N ARG A 342 14.19 -24.41 -3.33
CA ARG A 342 12.99 -24.57 -2.47
C ARG A 342 13.23 -24.24 -1.01
N ASP A 343 14.45 -24.46 -0.53
CA ASP A 343 14.82 -24.18 0.86
C ASP A 343 15.27 -22.73 1.09
N PHE A 344 15.11 -21.82 0.11
CA PHE A 344 15.63 -20.44 0.19
C PHE A 344 15.14 -19.67 1.42
N ALA A 345 13.94 -19.95 1.93
CA ALA A 345 13.43 -19.33 3.15
C ALA A 345 14.28 -19.65 4.41
N ASP A 346 14.97 -20.78 4.41
CA ASP A 346 15.68 -21.34 5.56
C ASP A 346 17.20 -21.33 5.41
N ILE A 347 17.74 -20.91 4.27
CA ILE A 347 19.20 -20.83 4.08
C ILE A 347 19.82 -19.70 4.93
N THR A 348 21.08 -19.89 5.30
CA THR A 348 21.85 -18.91 6.05
C THR A 348 22.05 -17.61 5.26
N GLU A 349 22.17 -16.47 5.95
CA GLU A 349 22.31 -15.17 5.29
C GLU A 349 23.55 -15.06 4.37
N GLY A 350 24.70 -15.61 4.79
CA GLY A 350 25.97 -15.47 4.04
C GLY A 350 26.72 -14.20 4.41
N THR A 351 27.39 -13.58 3.43
CA THR A 351 28.21 -12.36 3.64
C THR A 351 28.07 -11.37 2.49
N PRO A 352 28.07 -10.04 2.75
CA PRO A 352 28.04 -9.02 1.70
C PRO A 352 29.28 -9.02 0.77
N LEU A 353 30.29 -9.83 1.08
CA LEU A 353 31.48 -10.04 0.24
C LEU A 353 31.31 -11.16 -0.81
N GLU A 354 30.13 -11.77 -0.90
CA GLU A 354 29.83 -12.74 -1.94
C GLU A 354 29.83 -12.09 -3.32
N SER A 355 30.30 -12.86 -4.30
CA SER A 355 30.44 -12.46 -5.69
C SER A 355 30.36 -13.72 -6.55
N LEU A 356 30.23 -13.55 -7.87
CA LEU A 356 30.28 -14.69 -8.80
C LEU A 356 31.50 -15.62 -8.61
N LYS A 357 32.63 -15.09 -8.09
CA LYS A 357 33.84 -15.88 -7.87
C LYS A 357 33.86 -16.66 -6.56
N THR A 358 33.12 -16.19 -5.56
CA THR A 358 33.17 -16.72 -4.18
C THR A 358 31.91 -17.50 -3.81
N TYR A 359 30.81 -17.27 -4.52
CA TYR A 359 29.55 -17.94 -4.30
C TYR A 359 29.50 -19.27 -5.08
N HIS A 360 29.45 -20.38 -4.35
CA HIS A 360 29.39 -21.73 -4.89
C HIS A 360 28.13 -22.45 -4.38
N PRO A 361 26.96 -22.22 -4.99
CA PRO A 361 25.66 -22.72 -4.52
C PRO A 361 25.55 -24.24 -4.45
N GLN A 362 26.42 -24.95 -5.16
CA GLN A 362 26.54 -26.41 -5.11
C GLN A 362 27.10 -26.92 -3.77
N ASN A 363 27.91 -26.09 -3.09
CA ASN A 363 28.49 -26.39 -1.78
C ASN A 363 27.66 -25.78 -0.65
N GLN A 364 27.34 -24.49 -0.78
CA GLN A 364 26.56 -23.75 0.21
C GLN A 364 25.79 -22.62 -0.47
N LYS A 365 24.48 -22.63 -0.29
CA LYS A 365 23.59 -21.53 -0.68
C LYS A 365 23.50 -20.52 0.46
N THR A 366 23.44 -19.26 0.12
CA THR A 366 23.36 -18.12 1.04
C THR A 366 22.43 -17.05 0.47
N VAL A 367 21.75 -16.29 1.32
CA VAL A 367 20.83 -15.24 0.84
C VAL A 367 21.60 -14.14 0.10
N TYR A 368 22.76 -13.70 0.62
CA TYR A 368 23.63 -12.74 -0.05
C TYR A 368 24.09 -13.23 -1.42
N GLY A 369 24.54 -14.47 -1.54
CA GLY A 369 24.97 -15.06 -2.79
C GLY A 369 23.87 -15.11 -3.84
N GLU A 370 22.67 -15.55 -3.47
CA GLU A 370 21.50 -15.58 -4.36
C GLU A 370 21.09 -14.18 -4.86
N VAL A 371 21.23 -13.16 -4.01
CA VAL A 371 20.82 -11.78 -4.30
C VAL A 371 21.88 -11.02 -5.11
N ILE A 372 23.14 -11.03 -4.65
CA ILE A 372 24.25 -10.27 -5.25
C ILE A 372 24.65 -10.89 -6.58
N VAL A 373 24.84 -12.20 -6.66
CA VAL A 373 25.36 -12.84 -7.88
C VAL A 373 24.34 -12.77 -9.01
N SER A 374 23.05 -12.92 -8.69
CA SER A 374 21.99 -12.75 -9.69
C SER A 374 21.99 -11.32 -10.27
N LYS A 375 22.15 -10.31 -9.42
CA LYS A 375 22.31 -8.92 -9.84
C LYS A 375 23.56 -8.72 -10.71
N GLU A 376 24.71 -9.21 -10.27
CA GLU A 376 25.98 -9.09 -10.97
C GLU A 376 25.92 -9.68 -12.38
N LEU A 377 25.30 -10.85 -12.52
CA LEU A 377 25.17 -11.53 -13.81
C LEU A 377 24.32 -10.72 -14.80
N LEU A 378 23.15 -10.23 -14.36
CA LEU A 378 22.26 -9.42 -15.19
C LEU A 378 22.88 -8.07 -15.57
N ASP A 379 23.46 -7.36 -14.59
CA ASP A 379 24.07 -6.04 -14.81
C ASP A 379 25.33 -6.12 -15.69
N ARG A 380 26.09 -7.22 -15.63
CA ARG A 380 27.26 -7.47 -16.48
C ARG A 380 26.87 -7.80 -17.91
N ASP A 381 25.91 -8.70 -18.11
CA ASP A 381 25.66 -9.30 -19.42
C ASP A 381 24.66 -8.53 -20.27
N ILE A 382 23.82 -7.68 -19.68
CA ILE A 382 22.79 -6.92 -20.38
C ILE A 382 23.23 -5.45 -20.51
N PRO A 383 23.50 -4.94 -21.72
CA PRO A 383 23.95 -3.57 -21.91
C PRO A 383 23.00 -2.53 -21.31
N GLY A 384 23.53 -1.65 -20.44
CA GLY A 384 22.78 -0.57 -19.80
C GLY A 384 21.81 -1.03 -18.70
N GLN A 385 21.88 -2.29 -18.27
CA GLN A 385 21.05 -2.80 -17.19
C GLN A 385 21.50 -2.25 -15.83
N LYS A 386 20.50 -1.99 -14.98
CA LYS A 386 20.65 -1.68 -13.55
C LYS A 386 19.53 -2.40 -12.83
N THR A 387 19.81 -3.58 -12.32
CA THR A 387 18.80 -4.45 -11.72
C THR A 387 18.41 -3.92 -10.36
N ILE A 388 17.17 -3.48 -10.21
CA ILE A 388 16.64 -2.85 -8.99
C ILE A 388 15.36 -3.50 -8.47
N SER A 389 14.85 -4.49 -9.20
CA SER A 389 13.66 -5.27 -8.86
C SER A 389 14.06 -6.71 -8.60
N PHE A 390 13.51 -7.28 -7.53
CA PHE A 390 13.76 -8.66 -7.12
C PHE A 390 12.44 -9.39 -6.88
N ARG A 391 12.46 -10.70 -7.12
CA ARG A 391 11.46 -11.65 -6.64
C ARG A 391 12.19 -12.94 -6.29
N ALA A 392 11.97 -13.50 -5.11
CA ALA A 392 12.59 -14.77 -4.76
C ALA A 392 11.98 -15.92 -5.56
N GLY A 393 12.79 -16.91 -5.93
CA GLY A 393 12.30 -18.19 -6.43
C GLY A 393 11.38 -18.86 -5.41
N ASP A 394 10.35 -19.58 -5.89
CA ASP A 394 9.28 -20.18 -5.08
C ASP A 394 8.55 -19.20 -4.14
N LEU A 395 8.68 -17.88 -4.39
CA LEU A 395 8.20 -16.82 -3.48
C LEU A 395 8.72 -16.96 -2.03
N ALA A 396 9.88 -17.60 -1.88
CA ALA A 396 10.46 -17.92 -0.57
C ALA A 396 11.05 -16.66 0.10
N PHE A 397 10.74 -16.45 1.37
CA PHE A 397 11.05 -15.19 2.06
C PHE A 397 11.94 -15.38 3.31
N PRO A 398 13.28 -15.40 3.15
CA PRO A 398 14.22 -15.46 4.27
C PRO A 398 14.08 -14.30 5.25
N PHE A 399 14.45 -14.53 6.52
CA PHE A 399 14.28 -13.57 7.61
C PHE A 399 14.87 -12.17 7.36
N GLY A 400 16.08 -12.09 6.80
CA GLY A 400 16.81 -10.85 6.53
C GLY A 400 16.78 -10.38 5.06
N LEU A 401 15.94 -10.99 4.21
CA LEU A 401 15.95 -10.75 2.75
C LEU A 401 15.91 -9.26 2.40
N ILE A 402 14.97 -8.51 2.99
CA ILE A 402 14.76 -7.09 2.67
C ILE A 402 15.98 -6.21 3.02
N GLY A 403 16.66 -6.50 4.13
CA GLY A 403 17.90 -5.81 4.50
C GLY A 403 18.99 -6.05 3.47
N ILE A 404 19.17 -7.31 3.06
CA ILE A 404 20.14 -7.72 2.05
C ILE A 404 19.84 -7.08 0.69
N LEU A 405 18.56 -7.03 0.28
CA LEU A 405 18.13 -6.35 -0.94
C LEU A 405 18.48 -4.86 -0.91
N GLU A 406 18.24 -4.17 0.21
CA GLU A 406 18.61 -2.76 0.36
C GLU A 406 20.13 -2.54 0.23
N GLU A 407 20.93 -3.37 0.91
CA GLU A 407 22.40 -3.29 0.87
C GLU A 407 22.96 -3.58 -0.54
N ALA A 408 22.35 -4.52 -1.26
CA ALA A 408 22.68 -4.83 -2.65
C ALA A 408 22.14 -3.79 -3.67
N GLY A 409 21.43 -2.76 -3.19
CA GLY A 409 20.96 -1.64 -4.02
C GLY A 409 19.66 -1.91 -4.79
N TYR A 410 18.90 -2.93 -4.41
CA TYR A 410 17.54 -3.13 -4.90
C TYR A 410 16.59 -2.08 -4.29
N LEU A 411 15.54 -1.77 -5.04
CA LEU A 411 14.53 -0.77 -4.67
C LEU A 411 13.15 -1.40 -4.50
N TYR A 412 12.88 -2.53 -5.16
CA TYR A 412 11.56 -3.15 -5.23
C TYR A 412 11.68 -4.66 -5.01
N ASP A 413 10.81 -5.18 -4.17
CA ASP A 413 10.59 -6.62 -3.96
C ASP A 413 9.13 -6.95 -4.32
N SER A 414 8.90 -8.16 -4.80
CA SER A 414 7.58 -8.67 -5.15
C SER A 414 7.52 -10.16 -4.83
N THR A 415 7.90 -10.50 -3.60
CA THR A 415 8.04 -11.89 -3.14
C THR A 415 6.82 -12.34 -2.35
N PHE A 416 6.20 -11.49 -1.52
CA PHE A 416 5.01 -11.88 -0.79
C PHE A 416 3.80 -12.02 -1.71
N SER A 417 2.94 -12.99 -1.41
CA SER A 417 1.56 -12.95 -1.89
C SER A 417 0.77 -11.88 -1.13
N ALA A 418 -0.05 -11.12 -1.86
CA ALA A 418 -0.99 -10.14 -1.31
C ALA A 418 -1.93 -10.76 -0.29
N ASN A 419 -2.26 -12.05 -0.45
CA ASN A 419 -3.11 -12.72 0.51
C ASN A 419 -2.36 -13.08 1.78
N ASP A 420 -1.09 -13.50 1.67
CA ASP A 420 -0.25 -13.85 2.82
C ASP A 420 0.08 -12.65 3.73
N VAL A 421 0.10 -11.45 3.14
CA VAL A 421 0.22 -10.18 3.88
C VAL A 421 -1.13 -9.48 4.11
N LEU A 422 -2.24 -10.14 3.74
CA LEU A 422 -3.63 -9.67 3.86
C LEU A 422 -3.90 -8.29 3.26
N SER A 423 -3.09 -7.86 2.29
CA SER A 423 -3.07 -6.50 1.77
C SER A 423 -2.69 -6.48 0.30
N ALA A 424 -3.53 -5.84 -0.51
CA ALA A 424 -3.19 -5.53 -1.90
C ALA A 424 -2.32 -4.27 -2.03
N PHE A 425 -2.15 -3.46 -0.97
CA PHE A 425 -1.36 -2.23 -1.07
C PHE A 425 0.14 -2.47 -0.94
N PRO A 426 0.98 -1.77 -1.74
CA PRO A 426 2.42 -1.79 -1.59
C PRO A 426 2.86 -1.07 -0.30
N PHE A 427 3.98 -1.50 0.29
CA PHE A 427 4.49 -0.90 1.53
C PHE A 427 6.01 -0.91 1.59
N PHE A 428 6.59 0.04 2.34
CA PHE A 428 8.01 -0.02 2.68
C PHE A 428 8.21 -1.10 3.75
N ALA A 429 8.94 -2.16 3.41
CA ALA A 429 9.10 -3.33 4.27
C ALA A 429 10.09 -3.07 5.42
N PHE A 430 10.11 -3.95 6.41
CA PHE A 430 11.14 -3.97 7.44
C PHE A 430 12.37 -4.72 6.94
N LYS A 431 13.58 -4.30 7.35
CA LYS A 431 14.83 -4.98 6.97
C LYS A 431 14.84 -6.46 7.35
N ASN A 432 14.35 -6.75 8.55
CA ASN A 432 14.16 -8.11 9.04
C ASN A 432 12.67 -8.38 9.23
N ARG A 433 12.25 -9.65 9.09
CA ARG A 433 10.87 -10.11 9.36
C ARG A 433 10.48 -10.08 10.84
N LYS A 434 10.63 -8.92 11.48
CA LYS A 434 10.46 -8.71 12.92
C LYS A 434 9.94 -7.30 13.18
N ILE A 435 8.87 -7.23 13.97
CA ILE A 435 8.34 -5.97 14.49
C ILE A 435 9.43 -5.21 15.26
N GLY A 436 9.55 -3.91 14.98
CA GLY A 436 10.57 -3.04 15.57
C GLY A 436 11.93 -3.09 14.88
N SER A 437 12.08 -3.89 13.81
CA SER A 437 13.21 -3.75 12.89
C SER A 437 13.19 -2.36 12.21
N GLU A 438 14.32 -1.95 11.66
CA GLU A 438 14.40 -0.73 10.87
C GLU A 438 13.54 -0.85 9.61
N VAL A 439 12.82 0.22 9.25
CA VAL A 439 12.07 0.29 8.00
C VAL A 439 13.06 0.47 6.84
N SER A 440 13.03 -0.46 5.89
CA SER A 440 13.82 -0.41 4.67
C SER A 440 13.27 0.60 3.67
N LYS A 441 14.14 1.05 2.76
CA LYS A 441 13.75 1.82 1.57
C LYS A 441 13.22 0.92 0.45
N VAL A 442 13.38 -0.41 0.55
CA VAL A 442 12.79 -1.38 -0.38
C VAL A 442 11.27 -1.39 -0.20
N ILE A 443 10.57 -1.32 -1.33
CA ILE A 443 9.10 -1.39 -1.36
C ILE A 443 8.71 -2.81 -1.74
N GLU A 444 7.93 -3.45 -0.88
CA GLU A 444 7.25 -4.69 -1.20
C GLU A 444 5.99 -4.40 -2.01
N ILE A 445 5.84 -5.08 -3.14
CA ILE A 445 4.73 -4.99 -4.08
C ILE A 445 4.13 -6.40 -4.24
N PRO A 446 3.14 -6.77 -3.40
CA PRO A 446 2.73 -8.17 -3.26
C PRO A 446 2.08 -8.78 -4.51
N VAL A 447 2.43 -10.02 -4.84
CA VAL A 447 1.85 -10.83 -5.92
C VAL A 447 0.38 -11.12 -5.64
N THR A 448 -0.51 -10.87 -6.59
CA THR A 448 -1.96 -11.09 -6.40
C THR A 448 -2.46 -12.34 -7.12
N LEU A 449 -2.00 -12.51 -8.36
CA LEU A 449 -2.46 -13.53 -9.29
C LEU A 449 -1.26 -14.34 -9.79
N ASP A 450 -1.46 -15.64 -9.90
CA ASP A 450 -0.45 -16.62 -10.31
C ASP A 450 -1.09 -17.68 -11.22
N ASP A 451 -0.40 -18.09 -12.27
CA ASP A 451 -0.84 -19.12 -13.21
C ASP A 451 -0.52 -20.56 -12.76
N ALA A 452 0.35 -20.73 -11.76
CA ALA A 452 0.83 -22.02 -11.28
C ALA A 452 -0.21 -22.86 -10.51
N LEU A 453 0.26 -23.98 -9.94
CA LEU A 453 -0.53 -24.90 -9.09
C LEU A 453 -1.82 -25.41 -9.75
N ASP A 454 -1.73 -25.76 -11.05
CA ASP A 454 -2.86 -26.18 -11.89
C ASP A 454 -4.04 -25.19 -11.95
N PHE A 455 -3.83 -23.95 -11.50
CA PHE A 455 -4.86 -22.92 -11.51
C PHE A 455 -5.27 -22.60 -12.94
N LEU A 456 -4.28 -22.30 -13.79
CA LEU A 456 -4.45 -21.98 -15.20
C LEU A 456 -3.95 -23.13 -16.10
N THR A 457 -4.88 -23.75 -16.80
CA THR A 457 -4.66 -24.78 -17.83
C THR A 457 -5.57 -24.47 -19.03
N GLU A 458 -5.39 -25.16 -20.15
CA GLU A 458 -6.32 -25.05 -21.29
C GLU A 458 -7.77 -25.33 -20.88
N LYS A 459 -7.99 -26.30 -19.97
CA LYS A 459 -9.33 -26.68 -19.50
C LYS A 459 -9.92 -25.68 -18.51
N SER A 460 -9.07 -25.03 -17.71
CA SER A 460 -9.51 -24.08 -16.67
C SER A 460 -9.46 -22.62 -17.10
N LEU A 461 -9.01 -22.32 -18.33
CA LEU A 461 -8.78 -20.96 -18.86
C LEU A 461 -9.89 -19.97 -18.51
N ASP A 462 -11.13 -20.26 -18.91
CA ASP A 462 -12.24 -19.32 -18.70
C ASP A 462 -12.59 -19.13 -17.21
N ARG A 463 -12.48 -20.21 -16.42
CA ARG A 463 -12.69 -20.15 -14.96
C ARG A 463 -11.60 -19.30 -14.28
N ALA A 464 -10.34 -19.53 -14.63
CA ALA A 464 -9.18 -18.84 -14.09
C ALA A 464 -9.24 -17.34 -14.41
N VAL A 465 -9.47 -16.99 -15.67
CA VAL A 465 -9.61 -15.59 -16.12
C VAL A 465 -10.77 -14.90 -15.44
N LYS A 466 -11.94 -15.55 -15.33
CA LYS A 466 -13.08 -14.99 -14.61
C LYS A 466 -12.69 -14.68 -13.16
N LYS A 467 -11.99 -15.59 -12.49
CA LYS A 467 -11.55 -15.39 -11.11
C LYS A 467 -10.55 -14.23 -10.98
N TRP A 468 -9.59 -14.13 -11.89
CA TRP A 468 -8.65 -13.01 -11.96
C TRP A 468 -9.35 -11.66 -12.14
N MET A 469 -10.34 -11.59 -13.03
CA MET A 469 -11.14 -10.37 -13.23
C MET A 469 -11.96 -10.02 -11.98
N GLU A 470 -12.51 -11.01 -11.27
CA GLU A 470 -13.23 -10.79 -10.01
C GLU A 470 -12.31 -10.19 -8.93
N VAL A 471 -11.09 -10.72 -8.78
CA VAL A 471 -10.10 -10.21 -7.83
C VAL A 471 -9.66 -8.79 -8.19
N ALA A 472 -9.33 -8.54 -9.46
CA ALA A 472 -8.94 -7.21 -9.91
C ALA A 472 -10.06 -6.17 -9.74
N THR A 473 -11.32 -6.59 -9.93
CA THR A 473 -12.48 -5.72 -9.69
C THR A 473 -12.66 -5.42 -8.21
N ALA A 474 -12.45 -6.40 -7.33
CA ALA A 474 -12.49 -6.18 -5.88
C ALA A 474 -11.38 -5.22 -5.42
N ASN A 475 -10.15 -5.40 -5.91
CA ASN A 475 -9.05 -4.48 -5.60
C ASN A 475 -9.35 -3.06 -6.14
N MET A 476 -9.93 -2.93 -7.34
CA MET A 476 -10.34 -1.63 -7.89
C MET A 476 -11.34 -0.88 -7.01
N GLU A 477 -12.29 -1.57 -6.40
CA GLU A 477 -13.29 -0.93 -5.51
C GLU A 477 -12.66 -0.32 -4.26
N ASN A 478 -11.47 -0.80 -3.87
CA ASN A 478 -10.67 -0.30 -2.75
C ASN A 478 -9.54 0.65 -3.17
N GLU A 479 -9.41 0.95 -4.46
CA GLU A 479 -8.24 1.63 -5.03
C GLU A 479 -6.91 0.88 -4.85
N GLY A 480 -6.98 -0.45 -4.79
CA GLY A 480 -5.84 -1.36 -4.71
C GLY A 480 -5.27 -1.77 -6.08
N ILE A 481 -4.13 -2.46 -6.03
CA ILE A 481 -3.43 -2.98 -7.21
C ILE A 481 -3.69 -4.46 -7.43
N THR A 482 -3.31 -4.95 -8.60
CA THR A 482 -3.26 -6.37 -8.93
C THR A 482 -1.92 -6.65 -9.59
N VAL A 483 -1.09 -7.49 -8.99
CA VAL A 483 0.17 -7.96 -9.60
C VAL A 483 -0.10 -9.33 -10.20
N LEU A 484 0.11 -9.46 -11.51
CA LEU A 484 0.01 -10.72 -12.24
C LEU A 484 1.42 -11.32 -12.39
N LEU A 485 1.57 -12.55 -11.93
CA LEU A 485 2.70 -13.43 -12.19
C LEU A 485 2.26 -14.47 -13.23
N VAL A 486 3.00 -14.57 -14.33
CA VAL A 486 2.85 -15.65 -15.32
C VAL A 486 4.20 -16.29 -15.58
N HIS A 487 4.28 -17.62 -15.55
CA HIS A 487 5.47 -18.34 -15.99
C HIS A 487 5.43 -18.47 -17.53
N PRO A 488 6.40 -17.92 -18.29
CA PRO A 488 6.43 -18.00 -19.76
C PRO A 488 6.73 -19.39 -20.34
N SER A 489 6.46 -20.46 -19.60
CA SER A 489 6.60 -21.84 -20.02
C SER A 489 5.37 -22.34 -20.82
N ASP A 490 5.53 -23.46 -21.51
CA ASP A 490 4.47 -24.16 -22.28
C ASP A 490 3.82 -23.38 -23.43
N THR A 491 4.38 -22.24 -23.85
CA THR A 491 3.75 -21.41 -24.90
C THR A 491 4.15 -21.80 -26.33
N ARG A 492 4.99 -22.82 -26.52
CA ARG A 492 5.45 -23.26 -27.85
C ARG A 492 4.34 -23.85 -28.72
N ASN A 493 3.48 -24.66 -28.12
CA ASN A 493 2.36 -25.32 -28.80
C ASN A 493 0.99 -24.89 -28.26
N LYS A 494 0.97 -24.13 -27.17
CA LYS A 494 -0.25 -23.73 -26.46
C LYS A 494 -0.24 -22.22 -26.27
N ASN A 495 -1.41 -21.59 -26.27
CA ASN A 495 -1.53 -20.14 -26.13
C ASN A 495 -2.46 -19.70 -25.00
N TYR A 496 -2.94 -20.63 -24.16
CA TYR A 496 -3.94 -20.33 -23.13
C TYR A 496 -3.45 -19.31 -22.10
N LYS A 497 -2.16 -19.31 -21.72
CA LYS A 497 -1.57 -18.30 -20.82
C LYS A 497 -1.56 -16.89 -21.44
N LEU A 498 -1.14 -16.77 -22.71
CA LEU A 498 -1.21 -15.53 -23.48
C LEU A 498 -2.65 -15.01 -23.61
N ILE A 499 -3.60 -15.90 -23.91
CA ILE A 499 -5.04 -15.57 -23.98
C ILE A 499 -5.54 -15.09 -22.61
N ALA A 500 -5.12 -15.73 -21.52
CA ALA A 500 -5.54 -15.36 -20.17
C ALA A 500 -5.07 -13.94 -19.81
N GLN A 501 -3.79 -13.65 -20.04
CA GLN A 501 -3.24 -12.31 -19.81
C GLN A 501 -3.94 -11.27 -20.71
N GLU A 502 -4.14 -11.57 -21.99
CA GLU A 502 -4.83 -10.66 -22.91
C GLU A 502 -6.27 -10.34 -22.44
N LYS A 503 -7.01 -11.35 -21.99
CA LYS A 503 -8.37 -11.15 -21.45
C LYS A 503 -8.33 -10.27 -20.20
N LEU A 504 -7.39 -10.48 -19.28
CA LEU A 504 -7.24 -9.66 -18.07
C LEU A 504 -6.85 -8.21 -18.40
N MET A 505 -5.86 -7.99 -19.28
CA MET A 505 -5.48 -6.64 -19.73
C MET A 505 -6.66 -5.89 -20.35
N ASN A 506 -7.44 -6.57 -21.21
CA ASN A 506 -8.64 -5.99 -21.80
C ASN A 506 -9.70 -5.60 -20.76
N HIS A 507 -9.85 -6.38 -19.69
CA HIS A 507 -10.73 -6.01 -18.56
C HIS A 507 -10.28 -4.71 -17.89
N ILE A 508 -8.98 -4.59 -17.60
CA ILE A 508 -8.41 -3.41 -16.94
C ILE A 508 -8.51 -2.15 -17.82
N LEU A 509 -8.28 -2.29 -19.13
CA LEU A 509 -8.45 -1.20 -20.08
C LEU A 509 -9.91 -0.73 -20.15
N LYS A 510 -10.89 -1.65 -20.11
CA LYS A 510 -12.33 -1.30 -20.10
C LYS A 510 -12.71 -0.46 -18.89
N VAL A 511 -12.13 -0.75 -17.73
CA VAL A 511 -12.34 0.06 -16.51
C VAL A 511 -11.38 1.25 -16.39
N LYS A 512 -10.59 1.54 -17.44
CA LYS A 512 -9.63 2.65 -17.52
C LYS A 512 -8.55 2.61 -16.44
N GLY A 513 -8.18 1.42 -15.97
CA GLY A 513 -7.07 1.20 -15.05
C GLY A 513 -5.71 1.47 -15.70
N TRP A 514 -4.67 1.57 -14.87
CA TRP A 514 -3.29 1.64 -15.34
C TRP A 514 -2.73 0.23 -15.56
N ILE A 515 -1.88 0.04 -16.57
CA ILE A 515 -1.18 -1.22 -16.83
C ILE A 515 0.30 -0.90 -17.07
N GLY A 516 1.20 -1.64 -16.43
CA GLY A 516 2.64 -1.47 -16.65
C GLY A 516 3.49 -2.45 -15.87
N ASN A 517 4.80 -2.17 -15.84
CA ASN A 517 5.79 -3.00 -15.17
C ASN A 517 5.99 -2.61 -13.70
N LEU A 518 6.68 -3.48 -12.95
CA LEU A 518 6.91 -3.33 -11.52
C LEU A 518 7.72 -2.06 -11.20
N THR A 519 8.80 -1.83 -11.93
CA THR A 519 9.69 -0.66 -11.72
C THR A 519 8.95 0.66 -11.88
N ALA A 520 8.15 0.82 -12.93
CA ALA A 520 7.37 2.03 -13.18
C ALA A 520 6.35 2.30 -12.06
N PHE A 521 5.72 1.25 -11.53
CA PHE A 521 4.82 1.38 -10.40
C PHE A 521 5.57 1.72 -9.11
N GLY A 522 6.70 1.06 -8.84
CA GLY A 522 7.57 1.34 -7.70
C GLY A 522 8.09 2.78 -7.68
N GLU A 523 8.53 3.31 -8.83
CA GLU A 523 8.94 4.72 -8.97
C GLU A 523 7.77 5.67 -8.69
N PHE A 524 6.57 5.35 -9.17
CA PHE A 524 5.37 6.12 -8.84
C PHE A 524 5.14 6.19 -7.32
N ILE A 525 5.27 5.07 -6.60
CA ILE A 525 5.12 5.07 -5.14
C ILE A 525 6.20 5.94 -4.48
N ARG A 526 7.44 5.92 -4.99
CA ARG A 526 8.51 6.80 -4.50
C ARG A 526 8.23 8.28 -4.75
N TYR A 527 7.80 8.65 -5.96
CA TYR A 527 7.41 10.03 -6.27
C TYR A 527 6.28 10.50 -5.36
N ARG A 528 5.25 9.66 -5.21
CA ARG A 528 4.11 9.91 -4.34
C ARG A 528 4.52 10.11 -2.88
N ASN A 529 5.37 9.23 -2.34
CA ASN A 529 5.78 9.28 -0.93
C ASN A 529 6.63 10.52 -0.56
N ARG A 530 7.30 11.13 -1.55
CA ARG A 530 8.06 12.37 -1.39
C ARG A 530 7.16 13.61 -1.24
N ILE A 531 5.92 13.54 -1.71
CA ILE A 531 4.98 14.66 -1.62
C ILE A 531 4.44 14.77 -0.19
N LYS A 532 4.60 15.95 0.40
CA LYS A 532 3.96 16.38 1.64
C LYS A 532 2.99 17.50 1.33
N LEU A 533 1.77 17.34 1.82
CA LEU A 533 0.67 18.26 1.54
C LEU A 533 0.35 19.09 2.77
N LYS A 534 0.28 20.40 2.57
CA LYS A 534 -0.43 21.30 3.48
C LYS A 534 -1.62 21.85 2.72
N VAL A 535 -2.81 21.50 3.18
CA VAL A 535 -4.04 21.90 2.52
C VAL A 535 -4.83 22.80 3.43
N VAL A 536 -5.17 23.97 2.91
CA VAL A 536 -5.95 24.96 3.63
C VAL A 536 -7.11 25.44 2.77
N GLN A 537 -8.21 25.75 3.43
CA GLN A 537 -9.29 26.51 2.81
C GLN A 537 -9.12 27.99 3.17
N ASP A 538 -9.15 28.86 2.16
CA ASP A 538 -9.13 30.31 2.36
C ASP A 538 -10.53 30.88 2.64
N GLN A 539 -10.61 32.19 2.87
CA GLN A 539 -11.87 32.88 3.19
C GLN A 539 -12.88 32.89 2.03
N GLU A 540 -12.39 32.79 0.79
CA GLU A 540 -13.20 32.69 -0.43
C GLU A 540 -13.65 31.24 -0.70
N LYS A 541 -13.36 30.32 0.23
CA LYS A 541 -13.59 28.88 0.14
C LYS A 541 -12.75 28.18 -0.93
N ASN A 542 -11.74 28.83 -1.52
CA ASN A 542 -10.81 28.16 -2.43
C ASN A 542 -9.98 27.14 -1.65
N LEU A 543 -9.66 26.02 -2.31
CA LEU A 543 -8.82 24.98 -1.73
C LEU A 543 -7.38 25.19 -2.19
N ILE A 544 -6.52 25.60 -1.28
CA ILE A 544 -5.09 25.82 -1.54
C ILE A 544 -4.31 24.58 -1.11
N ILE A 545 -3.76 23.86 -2.09
CA ILE A 545 -2.94 22.67 -1.89
C ILE A 545 -1.47 23.09 -2.04
N LYS A 546 -0.74 23.18 -0.93
CA LYS A 546 0.70 23.44 -0.95
C LYS A 546 1.46 22.14 -0.88
N THR A 547 2.45 21.99 -1.76
CA THR A 547 3.36 20.84 -1.78
C THR A 547 4.78 21.26 -1.38
N ASN A 548 5.59 20.31 -0.93
CA ASN A 548 7.00 20.52 -0.61
C ASN A 548 7.94 20.44 -1.83
N THR A 549 7.40 20.34 -3.05
CA THR A 549 8.17 20.10 -4.27
C THR A 549 7.98 21.22 -5.28
N GLN A 550 9.04 21.54 -6.03
CA GLN A 550 8.97 22.51 -7.13
C GLN A 550 8.10 22.02 -8.30
N GLN A 551 8.04 20.71 -8.54
CA GLN A 551 7.18 20.09 -9.54
C GLN A 551 6.62 18.77 -9.02
N ILE A 552 5.39 18.46 -9.42
CA ILE A 552 4.74 17.17 -9.12
C ILE A 552 4.94 16.26 -10.32
N HIS A 553 5.34 15.00 -10.09
CA HIS A 553 5.50 14.05 -11.19
C HIS A 553 4.15 13.76 -11.87
N PRO A 554 4.05 13.66 -13.21
CA PRO A 554 2.77 13.48 -13.93
C PRO A 554 1.93 12.27 -13.50
N MET A 555 2.60 11.21 -13.04
CA MET A 555 1.91 10.01 -12.52
C MET A 555 1.25 10.23 -11.16
N VAL A 556 1.65 11.27 -10.41
CA VAL A 556 1.09 11.57 -9.10
C VAL A 556 -0.17 12.41 -9.28
N GLY A 557 -1.23 12.01 -8.57
CA GLY A 557 -2.48 12.75 -8.57
C GLY A 557 -3.16 12.75 -7.22
N PHE A 558 -4.12 13.66 -7.08
CA PHE A 558 -4.90 13.90 -5.88
C PHE A 558 -6.34 13.49 -6.08
N VAL A 559 -6.98 13.03 -5.02
CA VAL A 559 -8.41 12.77 -5.00
C VAL A 559 -9.04 13.71 -4.00
N ILE A 560 -9.98 14.54 -4.47
CA ILE A 560 -10.68 15.55 -3.67
C ILE A 560 -12.16 15.21 -3.68
N GLY A 561 -12.77 15.16 -2.50
CA GLY A 561 -14.21 14.91 -2.39
C GLY A 561 -14.88 15.79 -1.36
N ASN A 562 -16.21 15.71 -1.31
CA ASN A 562 -17.06 16.58 -0.49
C ASN A 562 -16.82 18.07 -0.75
N LEU A 563 -16.51 18.47 -2.00
CA LEU A 563 -16.54 19.88 -2.37
C LEU A 563 -17.99 20.39 -2.25
N PRO A 564 -18.23 21.53 -1.58
CA PRO A 564 -19.47 22.29 -1.69
C PRO A 564 -19.95 22.42 -3.15
N LYS A 565 -21.27 22.46 -3.37
CA LYS A 565 -21.88 22.56 -4.71
C LYS A 565 -21.55 23.87 -5.46
N GLU A 566 -20.96 24.84 -4.78
CA GLU A 566 -20.53 26.14 -5.30
C GLU A 566 -19.16 26.02 -6.00
N ASN A 567 -18.85 26.92 -6.94
CA ASN A 567 -17.63 26.96 -7.74
C ASN A 567 -16.35 27.12 -6.88
N ILE A 568 -15.87 26.06 -6.25
CA ILE A 568 -14.58 26.07 -5.55
C ILE A 568 -13.47 25.97 -6.58
N THR A 569 -12.58 26.96 -6.54
CA THR A 569 -11.31 26.90 -7.26
C THR A 569 -10.32 26.08 -6.45
N VAL A 570 -9.69 25.11 -7.09
CA VAL A 570 -8.53 24.40 -6.53
C VAL A 570 -7.28 25.11 -7.02
N ILE A 571 -6.36 25.44 -6.12
CA ILE A 571 -5.09 26.06 -6.47
C ILE A 571 -3.99 25.19 -5.90
N VAL A 572 -3.13 24.65 -6.77
CA VAL A 572 -1.98 23.83 -6.37
C VAL A 572 -0.75 24.72 -6.41
N LYS A 573 0.01 24.77 -5.31
CA LYS A 573 1.20 25.60 -5.16
C LYS A 573 2.42 24.80 -4.74
N ASN A 574 3.59 25.22 -5.17
CA ASN A 574 4.85 24.73 -4.60
C ASN A 574 5.15 25.39 -3.24
N ASN A 575 6.30 25.04 -2.66
CA ASN A 575 6.78 25.58 -1.39
C ASN A 575 7.15 27.07 -1.45
N GLU A 576 7.43 27.59 -2.65
CA GLU A 576 7.75 28.99 -2.94
C GLU A 576 6.48 29.84 -3.17
N GLY A 577 5.31 29.20 -3.28
CA GLY A 577 4.02 29.84 -3.45
C GLY A 577 3.58 30.03 -4.91
N GLU A 578 4.36 29.51 -5.85
CA GLU A 578 4.08 29.53 -7.29
C GLU A 578 3.02 28.47 -7.64
N ASP A 579 2.16 28.80 -8.62
CA ASP A 579 1.09 27.92 -9.06
C ASP A 579 1.63 26.78 -9.93
N LEU A 580 1.24 25.55 -9.62
CA LEU A 580 1.63 24.35 -10.35
C LEU A 580 0.54 23.93 -11.34
N PRO A 581 0.90 23.60 -12.60
CA PRO A 581 -0.07 23.20 -13.60
C PRO A 581 -0.66 21.83 -13.28
N TYR A 582 -1.97 21.71 -13.48
CA TYR A 582 -2.70 20.46 -13.25
C TYR A 582 -3.89 20.33 -14.19
N ARG A 583 -4.36 19.10 -14.36
CA ARG A 583 -5.60 18.78 -15.09
C ARG A 583 -6.61 18.14 -14.16
N VAL A 584 -7.86 18.60 -14.24
CA VAL A 584 -9.00 18.00 -13.53
C VAL A 584 -9.62 16.90 -14.38
N ILE A 585 -9.80 15.74 -13.77
CA ILE A 585 -10.61 14.62 -14.25
C ILE A 585 -11.82 14.54 -13.29
N LYS A 586 -12.98 15.02 -13.74
CA LYS A 586 -14.19 15.05 -12.91
C LYS A 586 -14.92 13.72 -13.01
N GLU A 587 -15.12 13.05 -11.87
CA GLU A 587 -15.90 11.81 -11.76
C GLU A 587 -16.99 11.96 -10.68
N LYS A 588 -18.22 12.25 -11.09
CA LYS A 588 -19.38 12.41 -10.20
C LYS A 588 -19.13 13.44 -9.08
N THR A 589 -19.00 13.00 -7.83
CA THR A 589 -18.84 13.80 -6.60
C THR A 589 -17.38 13.91 -6.14
N VAL A 590 -16.44 13.33 -6.91
CA VAL A 590 -15.01 13.32 -6.61
C VAL A 590 -14.24 13.92 -7.79
N PHE A 591 -13.25 14.75 -7.48
CA PHE A 591 -12.35 15.36 -8.44
C PHE A 591 -11.00 14.67 -8.34
N ARG A 592 -10.55 14.08 -9.44
CA ARG A 592 -9.21 13.52 -9.57
C ARG A 592 -8.35 14.55 -10.28
N ILE A 593 -7.28 14.99 -9.65
CA ILE A 593 -6.35 15.98 -10.22
C ILE A 593 -5.05 15.26 -10.55
N VAL A 594 -4.56 15.44 -11.76
CA VAL A 594 -3.23 14.93 -12.18
C VAL A 594 -2.34 16.10 -12.55
N SER A 595 -1.05 16.00 -12.21
CA SER A 595 -0.09 16.99 -12.69
C SER A 595 -0.04 16.97 -14.21
N TYR A 596 0.04 18.16 -14.81
CA TYR A 596 0.10 18.33 -16.26
C TYR A 596 1.56 18.54 -16.68
N GLN A 597 1.98 17.85 -17.75
CA GLN A 597 3.12 18.26 -18.56
C GLN A 597 2.59 18.58 -19.96
N GLU A 598 3.10 19.67 -20.55
CA GLU A 598 2.82 20.06 -21.94
C GLU A 598 3.25 19.00 -22.95
#